data_AF-A0A7J0APU5-F1
#
_entry.id   AF-A0A7J0APU5-F1
#
_cell.length_a   1.000
_cell.length_b   1.000
_cell.length_c   1.000
_cell.angle_alpha   90.00
_cell.angle_beta   90.00
_cell.angle_gamma   90.00
#
_symmetry.space_group_name_H-M   'P 1'
#
loop_
_entity.id
_entity.type
_entity.pdbx_description
1 polymer ?
#
loop_
_entity_poly.entity_id
_entity_poly.type
_entity_poly.pdbx_seq_one_letter_code
_entity_poly.pdbx_strand_id
1 'polypeptide(L)'
;MVLDNIDCSKYVGGGDSNRKNQVAGKIYSPQFSWLAKDLSYVDKSTPVIITMHVPVYSDSKPGEFSARTYSPEVLAAVEGYNVHFVTGHTHRNYNALPGNKGVDNVYEHNVGAICSDWWWSGAVTPGCLMAPDGTPAGYAVWDITGKDFKYTYKCAGKDENFQFRSYDLNEVSFSSSDVEGLNSTMAAIFAAKIADYTGQKKNEVLLNVWNYNTRWTITVTTADGKALDVRHVSAYDPLHIAANVLKRWKGSPTSEPIGSTTKDHHFFKVTAPDADTDLIITVKDEFGRTYTENMQRPKAFGTDAYKIEIK
;
A
#
# COMPACT_ATOMS: atom_id res chain seq x y z
N MET A 1 3.62 23.13 3.15
CA MET A 1 2.97 23.53 4.42
C MET A 1 2.62 22.28 5.23
N VAL A 2 2.55 22.40 6.55
CA VAL A 2 2.28 21.28 7.46
C VAL A 2 1.00 21.58 8.23
N LEU A 3 0.05 20.66 8.25
CA LEU A 3 -1.16 20.77 9.08
C LEU A 3 -1.14 19.66 10.13
N ASP A 4 -1.48 20.00 11.36
CA ASP A 4 -1.72 19.00 12.39
C ASP A 4 -3.15 18.51 12.26
N ASN A 5 -3.31 17.20 12.08
CA ASN A 5 -4.62 16.57 11.96
C ASN A 5 -4.82 15.40 12.92
N ILE A 6 -4.13 15.42 14.06
CA ILE A 6 -4.20 14.36 15.08
C ILE A 6 -5.18 14.77 16.20
N ASP A 7 -6.33 14.10 16.26
CA ASP A 7 -7.26 14.24 17.39
C ASP A 7 -6.94 13.22 18.49
N CYS A 8 -6.24 13.69 19.52
CA CYS A 8 -5.99 12.91 20.73
C CYS A 8 -7.07 13.06 21.80
N SER A 9 -8.19 13.76 21.56
CA SER A 9 -9.21 14.04 22.60
C SER A 9 -9.88 12.79 23.18
N LYS A 10 -9.89 11.69 22.42
CA LYS A 10 -10.42 10.38 22.83
C LYS A 10 -9.34 9.40 23.28
N TYR A 11 -8.08 9.82 23.27
CA TYR A 11 -6.98 8.95 23.67
C TYR A 11 -7.02 8.71 25.19
N VAL A 12 -7.27 7.46 25.58
CA VAL A 12 -7.45 7.06 26.99
C VAL A 12 -6.25 6.30 27.58
N GLY A 13 -5.09 6.32 26.92
CA GLY A 13 -3.93 5.51 27.32
C GLY A 13 -4.19 4.00 27.23
N GLY A 14 -3.24 3.16 27.67
CA GLY A 14 -3.46 1.70 27.81
C GLY A 14 -2.95 0.79 26.68
N GLY A 15 -2.23 1.32 25.68
CA GLY A 15 -1.58 0.50 24.65
C GLY A 15 -2.54 -0.23 23.71
N ASP A 16 -2.17 -1.43 23.28
CA ASP A 16 -2.87 -2.21 22.22
C ASP A 16 -4.32 -2.59 22.53
N SER A 17 -4.74 -2.57 23.79
CA SER A 17 -6.11 -2.91 24.21
C SER A 17 -7.13 -1.80 23.94
N ASN A 18 -6.69 -0.56 23.71
CA ASN A 18 -7.55 0.62 23.50
C ASN A 18 -7.53 1.16 22.06
N ARG A 19 -7.16 0.32 21.08
CA ARG A 19 -7.00 0.70 19.65
C ARG A 19 -8.22 1.35 19.00
N LYS A 20 -9.44 1.03 19.44
CA LYS A 20 -10.69 1.63 18.90
C LYS A 20 -10.85 3.12 19.24
N ASN A 21 -10.09 3.63 20.22
CA ASN A 21 -10.13 5.02 20.69
C ASN A 21 -8.89 5.83 20.26
N GLN A 22 -8.15 5.36 19.25
CA GLN A 22 -6.96 6.04 18.75
C GLN A 22 -7.29 7.11 17.69
N VAL A 23 -6.43 8.14 17.69
CA VAL A 23 -6.29 9.26 16.77
C VAL A 23 -7.28 9.27 15.59
N ALA A 24 -8.34 10.07 15.74
CA ALA A 24 -9.16 10.43 14.59
C ALA A 24 -8.42 11.52 13.81
N GLY A 25 -8.43 11.42 12.47
CA GLY A 25 -7.97 12.55 11.68
C GLY A 25 -8.94 13.72 11.88
N LYS A 26 -8.46 14.82 12.46
CA LYS A 26 -9.22 16.06 12.63
C LYS A 26 -8.33 17.28 12.56
N ILE A 27 -8.70 18.21 11.69
CA ILE A 27 -8.05 19.51 11.63
C ILE A 27 -8.81 20.47 12.53
N TYR A 28 -8.08 21.17 13.38
CA TYR A 28 -8.62 22.19 14.26
C TYR A 28 -9.04 23.42 13.45
N SER A 29 -10.27 23.92 13.63
CA SER A 29 -10.89 24.91 12.73
C SER A 29 -10.05 26.16 12.42
N PRO A 30 -9.32 26.77 13.39
CA PRO A 30 -8.40 27.87 13.09
C PRO A 30 -7.30 27.56 12.07
N GLN A 31 -6.90 26.29 11.92
CA GLN A 31 -5.95 25.89 10.87
C GLN A 31 -6.55 26.06 9.47
N PHE A 32 -7.87 25.88 9.28
CA PHE A 32 -8.52 26.14 7.99
C PHE A 32 -8.52 27.63 7.65
N SER A 33 -8.86 28.48 8.61
CA SER A 33 -8.85 29.93 8.40
C SER A 33 -7.43 30.45 8.17
N TRP A 34 -6.45 29.92 8.89
CA TRP A 34 -5.04 30.21 8.66
C TRP A 34 -4.61 29.76 7.26
N LEU A 35 -4.91 28.53 6.86
CA LEU A 35 -4.56 27.96 5.56
C LEU A 35 -5.13 28.80 4.42
N ALA A 36 -6.43 29.11 4.46
CA ALA A 36 -7.08 29.93 3.45
C ALA A 36 -6.46 31.34 3.38
N LYS A 37 -6.10 31.92 4.54
CA LYS A 37 -5.46 33.23 4.59
C LYS A 37 -4.03 33.21 4.07
N ASP A 38 -3.24 32.20 4.42
CA ASP A 38 -1.87 32.01 3.95
C ASP A 38 -1.84 31.82 2.43
N LEU A 39 -2.70 30.94 1.92
CA LEU A 39 -2.87 30.71 0.49
C LEU A 39 -3.35 31.96 -0.25
N SER A 40 -4.11 32.87 0.37
CA SER A 40 -4.54 34.11 -0.31
C SER A 40 -3.40 35.01 -0.80
N TYR A 41 -2.16 34.80 -0.32
CA TYR A 41 -0.95 35.48 -0.77
C TYR A 41 -0.17 34.69 -1.85
N VAL A 42 -0.60 33.47 -2.19
CA VAL A 42 0.05 32.55 -3.13
C VAL A 42 -0.73 32.51 -4.44
N ASP A 43 -0.03 32.71 -5.56
CA ASP A 43 -0.61 32.61 -6.90
C ASP A 43 -1.21 31.22 -7.14
N LYS A 44 -2.43 31.17 -7.68
CA LYS A 44 -3.20 29.93 -7.91
C LYS A 44 -2.49 28.93 -8.82
N SER A 45 -1.60 29.41 -9.68
CA SER A 45 -0.80 28.56 -10.57
C SER A 45 0.42 27.94 -9.89
N THR A 46 0.68 28.26 -8.62
CA THR A 46 1.75 27.68 -7.80
C THR A 46 1.28 26.35 -7.20
N PRO A 47 1.96 25.24 -7.47
CA PRO A 47 1.63 23.96 -6.82
C PRO A 47 1.86 24.01 -5.31
N VAL A 48 0.95 23.39 -4.56
CA VAL A 48 0.96 23.40 -3.10
C VAL A 48 1.17 21.98 -2.58
N ILE A 49 2.17 21.80 -1.72
CA ILE A 49 2.37 20.53 -0.99
C ILE A 49 1.89 20.73 0.44
N ILE A 50 0.94 19.89 0.87
CA ILE A 50 0.40 19.89 2.23
C ILE A 50 0.74 18.56 2.89
N THR A 51 1.57 18.59 3.92
CA THR A 51 1.93 17.39 4.67
C THR A 51 1.03 17.25 5.90
N MET A 52 0.49 16.05 6.13
CA MET A 52 -0.32 15.71 7.28
C MET A 52 0.03 14.31 7.79
N HIS A 53 -0.32 13.98 9.03
CA HIS A 53 -0.08 12.63 9.53
C HIS A 53 -1.21 11.68 9.11
N VAL A 54 -2.48 12.03 9.33
CA VAL A 54 -3.63 11.21 8.90
C VAL A 54 -4.01 11.52 7.43
N PRO A 55 -4.32 10.50 6.61
CA PRO A 55 -4.78 10.69 5.25
C PRO A 55 -6.12 11.40 5.09
N VAL A 56 -6.27 12.16 4.00
CA VAL A 56 -7.53 12.79 3.58
C VAL A 56 -8.48 11.77 2.96
N TYR A 57 -7.94 10.85 2.17
CA TYR A 57 -8.62 9.77 1.47
C TYR A 57 -8.20 8.41 2.05
N SER A 58 -9.09 7.42 1.94
CA SER A 58 -8.80 6.02 2.16
C SER A 58 -8.85 5.28 0.83
N ASP A 59 -7.91 4.37 0.61
CA ASP A 59 -8.05 3.34 -0.41
C ASP A 59 -9.15 2.36 0.02
N SER A 60 -10.21 2.26 -0.79
CA SER A 60 -11.47 1.62 -0.38
C SER A 60 -11.79 0.35 -1.15
N LYS A 61 -11.44 0.33 -2.44
CA LYS A 61 -11.62 -0.77 -3.40
C LYS A 61 -10.61 -0.58 -4.54
N PRO A 62 -10.36 -1.60 -5.37
CA PRO A 62 -9.51 -1.48 -6.54
C PRO A 62 -9.88 -0.27 -7.40
N GLY A 63 -8.99 0.73 -7.43
CA GLY A 63 -9.12 1.94 -8.24
C GLY A 63 -10.03 3.01 -7.63
N GLU A 64 -10.56 2.80 -6.42
CA GLU A 64 -11.50 3.72 -5.79
C GLU A 64 -11.04 4.18 -4.40
N PHE A 65 -11.12 5.50 -4.20
CA PHE A 65 -10.81 6.15 -2.92
C PHE A 65 -12.07 6.76 -2.30
N SER A 66 -12.21 6.69 -0.98
CA SER A 66 -13.28 7.37 -0.26
C SER A 66 -12.71 8.50 0.60
N ALA A 67 -13.49 9.55 0.82
CA ALA A 67 -13.15 10.54 1.84
C ALA A 67 -12.95 9.86 3.21
N ARG A 68 -11.92 10.28 3.94
CA ARG A 68 -11.62 9.80 5.30
C ARG A 68 -11.78 10.90 6.33
N THR A 69 -10.98 11.96 6.23
CA THR A 69 -10.84 12.99 7.26
C THR A 69 -11.11 14.37 6.66
N TYR A 70 -12.18 15.03 7.12
CA TYR A 70 -12.54 16.44 6.84
C TYR A 70 -12.25 16.90 5.40
N SER A 71 -12.50 16.02 4.43
CA SER A 71 -12.17 16.30 3.03
C SER A 71 -12.91 17.54 2.52
N PRO A 72 -14.19 17.81 2.83
CA PRO A 72 -14.86 18.99 2.29
C PRO A 72 -14.21 20.30 2.73
N GLU A 73 -13.87 20.45 4.01
CA GLU A 73 -13.29 21.67 4.57
C GLU A 73 -11.84 21.89 4.10
N VAL A 74 -11.06 20.82 4.04
CA VAL A 74 -9.70 20.86 3.47
C VAL A 74 -9.76 21.27 2.00
N LEU A 75 -10.62 20.63 1.21
CA LEU A 75 -10.75 20.90 -0.22
C LEU A 75 -11.25 22.32 -0.49
N ALA A 76 -12.18 22.83 0.32
CA ALA A 76 -12.64 24.21 0.22
C ALA A 76 -11.51 25.21 0.52
N ALA A 77 -10.66 24.95 1.52
CA ALA A 77 -9.55 25.83 1.86
C ALA A 77 -8.47 25.91 0.77
N VAL A 78 -8.37 24.88 -0.08
CA VAL A 78 -7.38 24.79 -1.17
C VAL A 78 -7.98 24.93 -2.56
N GLU A 79 -9.23 25.37 -2.67
CA GLU A 79 -9.94 25.47 -3.93
C GLU A 79 -9.15 26.32 -4.96
N GLY A 80 -9.02 25.80 -6.18
CA GLY A 80 -8.33 26.46 -7.28
C GLY A 80 -6.80 26.35 -7.27
N TYR A 81 -6.20 25.64 -6.30
CA TYR A 81 -4.79 25.27 -6.35
C TYR A 81 -4.59 23.86 -6.92
N ASN A 82 -3.40 23.60 -7.47
CA ASN A 82 -2.91 22.24 -7.66
C ASN A 82 -2.27 21.75 -6.36
N VAL A 83 -2.84 20.73 -5.73
CA VAL A 83 -2.50 20.31 -4.36
C VAL A 83 -2.04 18.86 -4.31
N HIS A 84 -0.86 18.67 -3.74
CA HIS A 84 -0.33 17.37 -3.35
C HIS A 84 -0.38 17.21 -1.82
N PHE A 85 -1.27 16.36 -1.34
CA PHE A 85 -1.26 15.89 0.05
C PHE A 85 -0.19 14.81 0.22
N VAL A 86 0.67 14.97 1.21
CA VAL A 86 1.67 13.95 1.60
C VAL A 86 1.33 13.48 3.00
N THR A 87 0.88 12.23 3.11
CA THR A 87 0.29 11.70 4.34
C THR A 87 0.94 10.39 4.78
N GLY A 88 0.62 9.94 6.00
CA GLY A 88 1.20 8.74 6.60
C GLY A 88 0.20 8.02 7.50
N HIS A 89 0.57 7.74 8.75
CA HIS A 89 -0.24 7.11 9.80
C HIS A 89 -0.65 5.64 9.56
N THR A 90 -0.99 5.27 8.33
CA THR A 90 -1.57 3.96 8.00
C THR A 90 -0.54 2.85 7.92
N HIS A 91 0.75 3.19 7.81
CA HIS A 91 1.85 2.26 7.53
C HIS A 91 1.67 1.49 6.21
N ARG A 92 0.83 2.01 5.32
CA ARG A 92 0.57 1.48 3.97
C ARG A 92 1.07 2.47 2.93
N ASN A 93 1.13 2.08 1.67
CA ASN A 93 1.53 2.92 0.56
C ASN A 93 0.41 2.97 -0.48
N TYR A 94 -0.08 4.15 -0.82
CA TYR A 94 -1.04 4.33 -1.92
C TYR A 94 -1.05 5.77 -2.42
N ASN A 95 -1.49 5.92 -3.67
CA ASN A 95 -1.69 7.22 -4.29
C ASN A 95 -3.16 7.39 -4.69
N ALA A 96 -3.84 8.37 -4.10
CA ALA A 96 -5.23 8.69 -4.42
C ALA A 96 -5.30 9.82 -5.44
N LEU A 97 -6.16 9.63 -6.45
CA LEU A 97 -6.45 10.63 -7.49
C LEU A 97 -7.95 11.02 -7.46
N PRO A 98 -8.37 11.91 -6.54
CA PRO A 98 -9.73 12.40 -6.43
C PRO A 98 -10.31 13.07 -7.68
N GLY A 99 -9.47 13.49 -8.65
CA GLY A 99 -9.92 13.99 -9.95
C GLY A 99 -10.89 13.04 -10.66
N ASN A 100 -10.70 11.73 -10.51
CA ASN A 100 -11.62 10.72 -11.04
C ASN A 100 -13.03 10.77 -10.39
N LYS A 101 -13.20 11.56 -9.33
CA LYS A 101 -14.45 11.79 -8.60
C LYS A 101 -14.88 13.27 -8.63
N GLY A 102 -14.37 14.06 -9.58
CA GLY A 102 -14.75 15.46 -9.79
C GLY A 102 -14.03 16.48 -8.91
N VAL A 103 -12.93 16.07 -8.24
CA VAL A 103 -12.06 16.98 -7.48
C VAL A 103 -10.73 17.08 -8.20
N ASP A 104 -10.71 17.89 -9.25
CA ASP A 104 -9.53 18.05 -10.12
C ASP A 104 -8.37 18.71 -9.38
N ASN A 105 -7.15 18.44 -9.86
CA ASN A 105 -5.90 19.01 -9.35
C ASN A 105 -5.59 18.70 -7.88
N VAL A 106 -6.18 17.64 -7.32
CA VAL A 106 -5.83 17.12 -6.00
C VAL A 106 -5.23 15.73 -6.14
N TYR A 107 -4.15 15.52 -5.42
CA TYR A 107 -3.38 14.28 -5.38
C TYR A 107 -3.09 13.99 -3.92
N GLU A 108 -3.24 12.74 -3.48
CA GLU A 108 -2.74 12.32 -2.18
C GLU A 108 -1.75 11.18 -2.32
N HIS A 109 -0.64 11.31 -1.60
CA HIS A 109 0.46 10.36 -1.53
C HIS A 109 0.60 9.92 -0.08
N ASN A 110 -0.07 8.83 0.27
CA ASN A 110 0.10 8.22 1.58
C ASN A 110 1.34 7.33 1.50
N VAL A 111 2.42 7.72 2.18
CA VAL A 111 3.69 7.00 2.16
C VAL A 111 3.80 6.10 3.38
N GLY A 112 4.19 4.84 3.15
CA GLY A 112 4.43 3.88 4.22
C GLY A 112 5.52 4.34 5.19
N ALA A 113 5.42 3.95 6.46
CA ALA A 113 6.46 4.27 7.43
C ALA A 113 7.75 3.48 7.12
N ILE A 114 8.92 4.07 7.39
CA ILE A 114 10.22 3.38 7.23
C ILE A 114 10.30 2.12 8.10
N CYS A 115 9.69 2.16 9.29
CA CYS A 115 9.56 1.00 10.17
C CYS A 115 8.56 -0.04 9.66
N SER A 116 7.94 0.18 8.50
CA SER A 116 7.00 -0.73 7.86
C SER A 116 5.91 -1.19 8.84
N ASP A 117 5.83 -2.46 9.18
CA ASP A 117 4.90 -3.00 10.17
C ASP A 117 5.44 -2.91 11.60
N TRP A 118 5.95 -1.74 12.02
CA TRP A 118 6.60 -1.52 13.32
C TRP A 118 7.78 -2.47 13.58
N TRP A 119 8.58 -2.72 12.55
CA TRP A 119 9.75 -3.61 12.56
C TRP A 119 9.42 -5.09 12.78
N TRP A 120 8.15 -5.45 12.87
CA TRP A 120 7.75 -6.80 13.27
C TRP A 120 8.20 -7.86 12.26
N SER A 121 7.92 -7.66 10.98
CA SER A 121 8.31 -8.60 9.92
C SER A 121 9.83 -8.77 9.86
N GLY A 122 10.59 -7.68 9.92
CA GLY A 122 12.06 -7.73 9.95
C GLY A 122 12.63 -8.38 11.22
N ALA A 123 11.97 -8.22 12.37
CA ALA A 123 12.41 -8.80 13.64
C ALA A 123 12.19 -10.32 13.70
N VAL A 124 11.04 -10.82 13.21
CA VAL A 124 10.70 -12.26 13.25
C VAL A 124 11.14 -13.02 11.99
N THR A 125 11.41 -12.31 10.90
CA THR A 125 11.91 -12.84 9.63
C THR A 125 12.95 -11.87 9.05
N PRO A 126 14.22 -11.95 9.48
CA PRO A 126 15.29 -11.07 9.00
C PRO A 126 15.38 -11.03 7.48
N GLY A 127 15.56 -9.83 6.92
CA GLY A 127 15.56 -9.58 5.47
C GLY A 127 14.17 -9.39 4.85
N CYS A 128 13.09 -9.58 5.61
CA CYS A 128 11.72 -9.37 5.14
C CYS A 128 11.03 -8.22 5.87
N LEU A 129 11.58 -7.00 5.80
CA LEU A 129 10.93 -5.81 6.38
C LEU A 129 9.95 -5.19 5.36
N MET A 130 8.65 -5.26 5.64
CA MET A 130 7.60 -4.74 4.75
C MET A 130 6.33 -4.32 5.50
N ALA A 131 5.61 -3.37 4.93
CA ALA A 131 4.35 -2.85 5.43
C ALA A 131 3.24 -3.93 5.40
N PRO A 132 2.14 -3.74 6.16
CA PRO A 132 0.99 -4.66 6.16
C PRO A 132 0.38 -4.95 4.78
N ASP A 133 0.55 -4.04 3.82
CA ASP A 133 0.10 -4.14 2.42
C ASP A 133 1.11 -4.83 1.48
N GLY A 134 2.23 -5.31 2.02
CA GLY A 134 3.31 -5.97 1.30
C GLY A 134 4.37 -5.05 0.67
N THR A 135 4.23 -3.73 0.82
CA THR A 135 5.23 -2.76 0.35
C THR A 135 6.52 -2.93 1.16
N PRO A 136 7.67 -3.24 0.54
CA PRO A 136 8.94 -3.36 1.27
C PRO A 136 9.29 -2.03 1.93
N ALA A 137 10.07 -2.02 3.01
CA ALA A 137 10.53 -0.78 3.63
C ALA A 137 11.21 0.17 2.62
N GLY A 138 10.96 1.47 2.77
CA GLY A 138 11.40 2.46 1.80
C GLY A 138 10.81 3.84 2.06
N TYR A 139 10.94 4.72 1.06
CA TYR A 139 10.52 6.12 1.12
C TYR A 139 10.11 6.61 -0.27
N ALA A 140 9.29 7.65 -0.35
CA ALA A 140 9.00 8.30 -1.63
C ALA A 140 10.14 9.25 -2.01
N VAL A 141 10.51 9.26 -3.30
CA VAL A 141 11.44 10.24 -3.89
C VAL A 141 10.64 11.15 -4.81
N TRP A 142 10.81 12.46 -4.62
CA TRP A 142 10.12 13.49 -5.38
C TRP A 142 11.13 14.32 -6.15
N ASP A 143 10.95 14.38 -7.46
CA ASP A 143 11.70 15.21 -8.38
C ASP A 143 10.78 16.36 -8.82
N ILE A 144 11.07 17.56 -8.33
CA ILE A 144 10.26 18.75 -8.51
C ILE A 144 11.09 19.79 -9.26
N THR A 145 10.68 20.11 -10.48
CA THR A 145 11.31 21.16 -11.30
C THR A 145 10.27 22.20 -11.67
N GLY A 146 10.32 23.36 -11.03
CA GLY A 146 9.31 24.42 -11.22
C GLY A 146 7.92 23.95 -10.81
N LYS A 147 7.04 23.71 -11.79
CA LYS A 147 5.66 23.23 -11.56
C LYS A 147 5.48 21.74 -11.87
N ASP A 148 6.52 21.09 -12.38
CA ASP A 148 6.47 19.70 -12.78
C ASP A 148 6.85 18.80 -11.60
N PHE A 149 5.99 17.83 -11.32
CA PHE A 149 6.14 16.88 -10.23
C PHE A 149 6.31 15.49 -10.80
N LYS A 150 7.37 14.81 -10.40
CA LYS A 150 7.54 13.38 -10.62
C LYS A 150 7.82 12.72 -9.28
N TYR A 151 7.25 11.55 -9.05
CA TYR A 151 7.49 10.79 -7.83
C TYR A 151 7.69 9.31 -8.14
N THR A 152 8.51 8.65 -7.32
CA THR A 152 8.73 7.21 -7.34
C THR A 152 8.80 6.67 -5.92
N TYR A 153 8.46 5.40 -5.74
CA TYR A 153 8.74 4.72 -4.47
C TYR A 153 10.16 4.19 -4.49
N LYS A 154 10.92 4.37 -3.41
CA LYS A 154 12.28 3.86 -3.29
C LYS A 154 12.35 2.84 -2.16
N CYS A 155 12.38 1.57 -2.53
CA CYS A 155 12.67 0.50 -1.58
C CYS A 155 14.10 0.62 -1.04
N ALA A 156 14.25 0.49 0.27
CA ALA A 156 15.55 0.40 0.92
C ALA A 156 16.25 -0.91 0.51
N GLY A 157 17.54 -0.84 0.13
CA GLY A 157 18.30 -2.02 -0.32
C GLY A 157 18.03 -2.47 -1.77
N LYS A 158 17.15 -1.80 -2.52
CA LYS A 158 16.92 -2.04 -3.96
C LYS A 158 17.10 -0.76 -4.77
N ASP A 159 17.27 -0.86 -6.09
CA ASP A 159 17.27 0.32 -6.96
C ASP A 159 15.85 0.90 -7.18
N GLU A 160 15.75 2.03 -7.89
CA GLU A 160 14.47 2.71 -8.20
C GLU A 160 13.60 1.93 -9.20
N ASN A 161 14.12 0.91 -9.89
CA ASN A 161 13.35 0.13 -10.84
C ASN A 161 12.55 -0.99 -10.17
N PHE A 162 12.86 -1.31 -8.91
CA PHE A 162 12.04 -2.19 -8.09
C PHE A 162 10.78 -1.43 -7.66
N GLN A 163 9.69 -1.59 -8.44
CA GLN A 163 8.38 -0.96 -8.20
C GLN A 163 7.23 -1.96 -7.96
N PHE A 164 7.47 -3.24 -8.20
CA PHE A 164 6.48 -4.28 -7.95
C PHE A 164 7.14 -5.61 -7.63
N ARG A 165 6.31 -6.56 -7.17
CA ARG A 165 6.69 -7.96 -6.99
C ARG A 165 5.58 -8.87 -7.53
N SER A 166 5.98 -9.95 -8.19
CA SER A 166 5.09 -11.01 -8.64
C SER A 166 5.21 -12.28 -7.79
N TYR A 167 4.08 -12.98 -7.65
CA TYR A 167 3.93 -14.26 -6.97
C TYR A 167 3.25 -15.25 -7.90
N ASP A 168 3.85 -16.44 -8.08
CA ASP A 168 3.16 -17.56 -8.71
C ASP A 168 2.29 -18.25 -7.65
N LEU A 169 0.97 -18.08 -7.74
CA LEU A 169 0.05 -18.61 -6.72
C LEU A 169 -0.03 -20.14 -6.75
N ASN A 170 0.50 -20.81 -7.77
CA ASN A 170 0.68 -22.25 -7.75
C ASN A 170 1.68 -22.71 -6.67
N GLU A 171 2.60 -21.83 -6.26
CA GLU A 171 3.65 -22.11 -5.29
C GLU A 171 3.36 -21.50 -3.91
N VAL A 172 2.22 -20.79 -3.75
CA VAL A 172 1.78 -20.23 -2.46
C VAL A 172 0.73 -21.13 -1.81
N SER A 173 1.04 -21.66 -0.62
CA SER A 173 0.11 -22.48 0.14
C SER A 173 0.24 -22.20 1.64
N PHE A 174 -0.91 -21.98 2.27
CA PHE A 174 -1.10 -21.86 3.71
C PHE A 174 -2.29 -22.72 4.14
N SER A 175 -2.25 -23.18 5.39
CA SER A 175 -3.29 -23.93 6.04
C SER A 175 -3.68 -23.27 7.36
N SER A 176 -4.94 -23.42 7.78
CA SER A 176 -5.38 -23.01 9.12
C SER A 176 -4.55 -23.68 10.24
N SER A 177 -3.91 -24.82 9.96
CA SER A 177 -3.01 -25.50 10.89
C SER A 177 -1.63 -24.87 11.01
N ASP A 178 -1.24 -23.92 10.15
CA ASP A 178 0.08 -23.29 10.21
C ASP A 178 0.25 -22.40 11.46
N VAL A 179 -0.87 -22.04 12.09
CA VAL A 179 -0.93 -21.31 13.36
C VAL A 179 -1.89 -22.03 14.31
N GLU A 180 -1.33 -22.68 15.32
CA GLU A 180 -2.10 -23.43 16.32
C GLU A 180 -2.56 -22.55 17.49
N GLY A 181 -3.54 -23.04 18.26
CA GLY A 181 -3.98 -22.41 19.51
C GLY A 181 -4.80 -21.12 19.35
N LEU A 182 -5.16 -20.73 18.12
CA LEU A 182 -6.05 -19.59 17.90
C LEU A 182 -7.44 -19.86 18.48
N ASN A 183 -8.01 -18.86 19.17
CA ASN A 183 -9.43 -18.88 19.50
C ASN A 183 -10.28 -18.78 18.21
N SER A 184 -11.58 -19.05 18.31
CA SER A 184 -12.49 -19.09 17.14
C SER A 184 -12.51 -17.79 16.34
N THR A 185 -12.44 -16.63 16.99
CA THR A 185 -12.39 -15.32 16.33
C THR A 185 -11.12 -15.16 15.51
N MET A 186 -9.96 -15.44 16.10
CA MET A 186 -8.68 -15.31 15.41
C MET A 186 -8.49 -16.37 14.32
N ALA A 187 -9.01 -17.58 14.51
CA ALA A 187 -9.01 -18.62 13.48
C ALA A 187 -9.82 -18.19 12.26
N ALA A 188 -11.00 -17.57 12.45
CA ALA A 188 -11.81 -17.05 11.35
C ALA A 188 -11.11 -15.90 10.61
N ILE A 189 -10.46 -14.98 11.33
CA ILE A 189 -9.68 -13.90 10.73
C ILE A 189 -8.49 -14.47 9.93
N PHE A 190 -7.76 -15.44 10.50
CA PHE A 190 -6.64 -16.07 9.82
C PHE A 190 -7.09 -16.78 8.54
N ALA A 191 -8.17 -17.56 8.60
CA ALA A 191 -8.76 -18.23 7.45
C ALA A 191 -9.14 -17.24 6.34
N ALA A 192 -9.68 -16.07 6.68
CA ALA A 192 -10.01 -15.03 5.71
C ALA A 192 -8.76 -14.42 5.03
N LYS A 193 -7.62 -14.35 5.74
CA LYS A 193 -6.34 -13.84 5.19
C LYS A 193 -5.70 -14.81 4.21
N ILE A 194 -5.85 -16.11 4.44
CA ILE A 194 -5.23 -17.16 3.62
C ILE A 194 -6.16 -17.77 2.57
N ALA A 195 -7.40 -17.30 2.45
CA ALA A 195 -8.44 -17.92 1.62
C ALA A 195 -8.03 -18.10 0.14
N ASP A 196 -7.25 -17.14 -0.40
CA ASP A 196 -6.76 -17.18 -1.79
C ASP A 196 -5.50 -18.04 -1.97
N TYR A 197 -4.95 -18.60 -0.88
CA TYR A 197 -3.63 -19.23 -0.81
C TYR A 197 -3.69 -20.64 -0.23
N THR A 198 -4.74 -21.40 -0.53
CA THR A 198 -4.98 -22.74 0.04
C THR A 198 -4.25 -23.86 -0.72
N GLY A 199 -3.26 -23.53 -1.56
CA GLY A 199 -2.52 -24.49 -2.40
C GLY A 199 -3.25 -24.94 -3.67
N GLN A 200 -4.39 -24.31 -4.00
CA GLN A 200 -5.08 -24.59 -5.27
C GLN A 200 -4.28 -24.04 -6.45
N LYS A 201 -3.83 -24.93 -7.35
CA LYS A 201 -3.04 -24.57 -8.54
C LYS A 201 -3.95 -24.10 -9.68
N LYS A 202 -4.28 -22.81 -9.68
CA LYS A 202 -5.16 -22.16 -10.67
C LYS A 202 -4.41 -21.43 -11.80
N ASN A 203 -3.08 -21.58 -11.86
CA ASN A 203 -2.20 -20.84 -12.76
C ASN A 203 -2.35 -19.31 -12.62
N GLU A 204 -2.71 -18.84 -11.43
CA GLU A 204 -2.86 -17.41 -11.17
C GLU A 204 -1.51 -16.82 -10.76
N VAL A 205 -1.21 -15.63 -11.26
CA VAL A 205 -0.07 -14.81 -10.82
C VAL A 205 -0.62 -13.53 -10.19
N LEU A 206 -0.13 -13.21 -8.99
CA LEU A 206 -0.48 -12.01 -8.24
C LEU A 206 0.68 -11.01 -8.32
N LEU A 207 0.37 -9.75 -8.62
CA LEU A 207 1.31 -8.64 -8.67
C LEU A 207 0.97 -7.66 -7.55
N ASN A 208 1.97 -7.17 -6.82
CA ASN A 208 1.86 -6.10 -5.83
C ASN A 208 2.65 -4.88 -6.34
N VAL A 209 1.98 -3.76 -6.66
CA VAL A 209 2.53 -2.60 -7.38
C VAL A 209 2.45 -1.33 -6.50
N TRP A 210 3.47 -1.11 -5.68
CA TRP A 210 3.37 -0.26 -4.47
C TRP A 210 3.01 1.20 -4.70
N ASN A 211 3.51 1.80 -5.78
CA ASN A 211 3.31 3.22 -6.06
C ASN A 211 2.16 3.47 -7.06
N TYR A 212 1.31 2.46 -7.27
CA TYR A 212 0.21 2.53 -8.23
C TYR A 212 -0.74 3.70 -7.97
N ASN A 213 -1.19 4.31 -9.06
CA ASN A 213 -2.43 5.05 -9.13
C ASN A 213 -3.15 4.73 -10.45
N THR A 214 -4.37 5.22 -10.60
CA THR A 214 -5.23 4.89 -11.75
C THR A 214 -4.72 5.39 -13.10
N ARG A 215 -3.65 6.19 -13.16
CA ARG A 215 -3.00 6.60 -14.43
C ARG A 215 -1.89 5.65 -14.87
N TRP A 216 -1.51 4.68 -14.03
CA TRP A 216 -0.53 3.65 -14.38
C TRP A 216 -1.17 2.58 -15.26
N THR A 217 -0.35 1.91 -16.07
CA THR A 217 -0.80 0.78 -16.91
C THR A 217 -0.02 -0.46 -16.56
N ILE A 218 -0.71 -1.60 -16.42
CA ILE A 218 -0.10 -2.91 -16.23
C ILE A 218 -0.49 -3.78 -17.40
N THR A 219 0.49 -4.39 -18.04
CA THR A 219 0.31 -5.35 -19.12
C THR A 219 1.06 -6.63 -18.79
N VAL A 220 0.48 -7.77 -19.16
CA VAL A 220 1.13 -9.06 -19.03
C VAL A 220 0.91 -9.84 -20.31
N THR A 221 1.99 -10.36 -20.86
CA THR A 221 1.94 -11.31 -21.98
C THR A 221 2.63 -12.61 -21.60
N THR A 222 2.30 -13.69 -22.30
CA THR A 222 3.16 -14.87 -22.34
C THR A 222 4.45 -14.58 -23.13
N ALA A 223 5.45 -15.46 -23.02
CA ALA A 223 6.71 -15.33 -23.75
C ALA A 223 6.56 -15.31 -25.29
N ASP A 224 5.52 -15.96 -25.84
CA ASP A 224 5.17 -15.94 -27.27
C ASP A 224 4.30 -14.73 -27.68
N GLY A 225 4.04 -13.80 -26.74
CA GLY A 225 3.41 -12.50 -27.02
C GLY A 225 1.88 -12.47 -26.88
N LYS A 226 1.24 -13.54 -26.39
CA LYS A 226 -0.21 -13.52 -26.12
C LYS A 226 -0.51 -12.67 -24.89
N ALA A 227 -1.32 -11.63 -25.08
CA ALA A 227 -1.80 -10.79 -23.98
C ALA A 227 -2.73 -11.55 -23.03
N LEU A 228 -2.59 -11.31 -21.73
CA LEU A 228 -3.44 -11.85 -20.67
C LEU A 228 -4.32 -10.75 -20.07
N ASP A 229 -5.50 -11.15 -19.58
CA ASP A 229 -6.41 -10.24 -18.87
C ASP A 229 -5.85 -9.89 -17.48
N VAL A 230 -5.56 -8.61 -17.27
CA VAL A 230 -5.03 -8.08 -16.00
C VAL A 230 -6.19 -7.53 -15.18
N ARG A 231 -6.51 -8.22 -14.09
CA ARG A 231 -7.60 -7.84 -13.19
C ARG A 231 -7.06 -7.07 -11.99
N HIS A 232 -7.58 -5.88 -11.75
CA HIS A 232 -7.32 -5.11 -10.52
C HIS A 232 -8.11 -5.72 -9.36
N VAL A 233 -7.43 -6.14 -8.28
CA VAL A 233 -8.04 -6.91 -7.18
C VAL A 233 -7.62 -6.39 -5.81
N SER A 234 -8.39 -6.77 -4.79
CA SER A 234 -8.00 -6.62 -3.40
C SER A 234 -7.40 -7.92 -2.90
N ALA A 235 -6.21 -7.89 -2.30
CA ALA A 235 -5.54 -9.10 -1.78
C ALA A 235 -4.81 -8.81 -0.46
N TYR A 236 -4.49 -9.88 0.26
CA TYR A 236 -3.49 -9.85 1.33
C TYR A 236 -2.13 -10.23 0.74
N ASP A 237 -1.04 -9.60 1.16
CA ASP A 237 0.27 -9.96 0.63
C ASP A 237 0.74 -11.33 1.17
N PRO A 238 0.99 -12.34 0.31
CA PRO A 238 1.36 -13.67 0.79
C PRO A 238 2.74 -13.69 1.47
N LEU A 239 3.67 -12.83 1.05
CA LEU A 239 4.98 -12.74 1.69
C LEU A 239 4.85 -12.14 3.10
N HIS A 240 4.02 -11.11 3.30
CA HIS A 240 3.77 -10.55 4.63
C HIS A 240 3.06 -11.54 5.55
N ILE A 241 2.13 -12.36 5.02
CA ILE A 241 1.55 -13.49 5.77
C ILE A 241 2.66 -14.42 6.27
N ALA A 242 3.55 -14.87 5.38
CA ALA A 242 4.63 -15.80 5.72
C ALA A 242 5.66 -15.19 6.68
N ALA A 243 6.03 -13.92 6.48
CA ALA A 243 7.08 -13.23 7.23
C ALA A 243 6.62 -12.69 8.58
N ASN A 244 5.34 -12.30 8.73
CA ASN A 244 4.80 -11.71 9.95
C ASN A 244 3.74 -12.59 10.61
N VAL A 245 2.62 -12.83 9.91
CA VAL A 245 1.41 -13.46 10.50
C VAL A 245 1.72 -14.85 11.04
N LEU A 246 2.29 -15.73 10.20
CA LEU A 246 2.62 -17.11 10.59
C LEU A 246 3.60 -17.19 11.77
N LYS A 247 4.42 -16.16 11.97
CA LYS A 247 5.41 -16.13 13.06
C LYS A 247 4.80 -15.57 14.34
N ARG A 248 4.13 -14.42 14.24
CA ARG A 248 3.64 -13.67 15.41
C ARG A 248 2.35 -14.22 15.99
N TRP A 249 1.51 -14.86 15.17
CA TRP A 249 0.23 -15.38 15.64
C TRP A 249 0.37 -16.72 16.37
N LYS A 250 1.55 -17.36 16.34
CA LYS A 250 1.88 -18.55 17.16
C LYS A 250 1.81 -18.29 18.66
N GLY A 251 1.85 -17.02 19.08
CA GLY A 251 1.59 -16.64 20.47
C GLY A 251 0.11 -16.69 20.89
N SER A 252 -0.76 -17.24 20.04
CA SER A 252 -2.21 -17.36 20.26
C SER A 252 -2.86 -16.05 20.72
N PRO A 253 -2.69 -14.95 19.97
CA PRO A 253 -3.19 -13.64 20.38
C PRO A 253 -4.72 -13.66 20.48
N THR A 254 -5.28 -12.81 21.34
CA THR A 254 -6.74 -12.68 21.49
C THR A 254 -7.37 -11.65 20.54
N SER A 255 -6.53 -10.87 19.84
CA SER A 255 -6.90 -9.91 18.79
C SER A 255 -5.76 -9.78 17.78
N GLU A 256 -6.02 -9.28 16.57
CA GLU A 256 -4.96 -9.11 15.55
C GLU A 256 -3.80 -8.26 16.09
N PRO A 257 -2.56 -8.75 16.16
CA PRO A 257 -1.40 -7.96 16.53
C PRO A 257 -1.21 -6.74 15.60
N ILE A 258 -0.68 -5.64 16.13
CA ILE A 258 -0.37 -4.44 15.33
C ILE A 258 0.61 -4.81 14.22
N GLY A 259 0.41 -4.22 13.03
CA GLY A 259 1.22 -4.54 11.85
C GLY A 259 0.98 -5.93 11.27
N SER A 260 -0.16 -6.58 11.57
CA SER A 260 -0.60 -7.77 10.83
C SER A 260 -1.04 -7.39 9.41
N THR A 261 -0.93 -8.32 8.46
CA THR A 261 -1.26 -8.08 7.05
C THR A 261 -2.67 -7.48 6.89
N THR A 262 -2.79 -6.50 6.00
CA THR A 262 -4.05 -5.86 5.64
C THR A 262 -4.46 -6.24 4.22
N LYS A 263 -5.76 -6.17 3.96
CA LYS A 263 -6.27 -6.29 2.60
C LYS A 263 -6.13 -4.92 1.95
N ASP A 264 -5.38 -4.84 0.87
CA ASP A 264 -5.11 -3.59 0.15
C ASP A 264 -5.40 -3.73 -1.35
N HIS A 265 -5.28 -2.63 -2.09
CA HIS A 265 -5.83 -2.52 -3.44
C HIS A 265 -4.80 -2.15 -4.51
N HIS A 266 -3.49 -2.19 -4.24
CA HIS A 266 -2.46 -2.10 -5.28
C HIS A 266 -2.05 -3.47 -5.85
N PHE A 267 -3.02 -4.40 -5.93
CA PHE A 267 -2.79 -5.75 -6.42
C PHE A 267 -3.44 -6.01 -7.78
N PHE A 268 -2.74 -6.77 -8.62
CA PHE A 268 -3.25 -7.19 -9.93
C PHE A 268 -3.10 -8.69 -10.09
N LYS A 269 -4.02 -9.30 -10.83
CA LYS A 269 -4.04 -10.75 -11.02
C LYS A 269 -4.22 -11.10 -12.49
N VAL A 270 -3.46 -12.09 -12.94
CA VAL A 270 -3.60 -12.71 -14.26
C VAL A 270 -3.73 -14.22 -14.11
N THR A 271 -4.28 -14.88 -15.12
CA THR A 271 -4.31 -16.34 -15.22
C THR A 271 -3.50 -16.76 -16.43
N ALA A 272 -2.40 -17.46 -16.18
CA ALA A 272 -1.56 -18.02 -17.23
C ALA A 272 -2.23 -19.25 -17.86
N PRO A 273 -1.92 -19.56 -19.14
CA PRO A 273 -2.45 -20.74 -19.82
C PRO A 273 -2.13 -22.03 -19.06
N ASP A 274 -0.86 -22.21 -18.67
CA ASP A 274 -0.37 -23.42 -18.00
C ASP A 274 0.48 -23.09 -16.76
N ALA A 275 0.87 -24.11 -16.00
CA ALA A 275 1.59 -23.95 -14.75
C ALA A 275 3.03 -23.44 -14.92
N ASP A 276 3.62 -23.66 -16.08
CA ASP A 276 5.00 -23.35 -16.46
C ASP A 276 5.09 -22.34 -17.61
N THR A 277 3.98 -21.71 -17.99
CA THR A 277 4.02 -20.62 -18.98
C THR A 277 4.70 -19.38 -18.39
N ASP A 278 5.87 -19.04 -18.91
CA ASP A 278 6.58 -17.81 -18.59
C ASP A 278 5.83 -16.55 -19.02
N LEU A 279 5.98 -15.49 -18.23
CA LEU A 279 5.28 -14.23 -18.43
C LEU A 279 6.24 -13.06 -18.58
N ILE A 280 5.85 -12.08 -19.40
CA ILE A 280 6.49 -10.76 -19.48
C ILE A 280 5.52 -9.78 -18.83
N ILE A 281 5.87 -9.30 -17.65
CA ILE A 281 5.08 -8.35 -16.87
C ILE A 281 5.67 -6.96 -17.11
N THR A 282 4.86 -6.01 -17.54
CA THR A 282 5.28 -4.62 -17.76
C THR A 282 4.34 -3.67 -17.02
N VAL A 283 4.92 -2.92 -16.09
CA VAL A 283 4.26 -1.85 -15.34
C VAL A 283 4.78 -0.51 -15.84
N LYS A 284 3.90 0.38 -16.26
CA LYS A 284 4.23 1.73 -16.72
C LYS A 284 3.61 2.77 -15.81
N ASP A 285 4.44 3.67 -15.29
CA ASP A 285 3.95 4.80 -14.48
C ASP A 285 3.36 5.92 -15.35
N GLU A 286 2.67 6.85 -14.70
CA GLU A 286 2.06 8.01 -15.36
C GLU A 286 3.08 8.99 -16.00
N PHE A 287 4.36 8.86 -15.66
CA PHE A 287 5.44 9.69 -16.19
C PHE A 287 6.15 9.02 -17.37
N GLY A 288 5.70 7.82 -17.78
CA GLY A 288 6.23 7.06 -18.89
C GLY A 288 7.38 6.11 -18.54
N ARG A 289 7.80 6.02 -17.27
CA ARG A 289 8.80 5.05 -16.84
C ARG A 289 8.21 3.65 -16.88
N THR A 290 9.02 2.68 -17.26
CA THR A 290 8.58 1.30 -17.48
C THR A 290 9.44 0.35 -16.65
N TYR A 291 8.79 -0.57 -15.95
CA TYR A 291 9.38 -1.58 -15.09
C TYR A 291 8.93 -2.95 -15.60
N THR A 292 9.89 -3.82 -15.92
CA THR A 292 9.60 -5.12 -16.56
C THR A 292 10.19 -6.27 -15.77
N GLU A 293 9.44 -7.36 -15.69
CA GLU A 293 9.92 -8.65 -15.20
C GLU A 293 9.64 -9.73 -16.24
N ASN A 294 10.67 -10.48 -16.62
CA ASN A 294 10.53 -11.75 -17.34
C ASN A 294 10.39 -12.84 -16.27
N MET A 295 9.14 -13.15 -15.88
CA MET A 295 8.83 -14.08 -14.82
C MET A 295 8.90 -15.52 -15.36
N GLN A 296 9.91 -16.25 -14.91
CA GLN A 296 10.04 -17.68 -15.16
C GLN A 296 9.08 -18.47 -14.25
N ARG A 297 8.34 -19.44 -14.79
CA ARG A 297 7.35 -20.23 -14.04
C ARG A 297 7.66 -21.74 -14.06
N PRO A 298 7.45 -22.47 -12.95
CA PRO A 298 6.93 -22.00 -11.67
C PRO A 298 7.94 -21.13 -10.91
N LYS A 299 7.46 -20.02 -10.31
CA LYS A 299 8.30 -19.13 -9.49
C LYS A 299 8.20 -19.55 -8.03
N ALA A 300 9.31 -20.05 -7.48
CA ALA A 300 9.35 -20.50 -6.09
C ALA A 300 8.92 -19.41 -5.10
N PHE A 301 8.15 -19.82 -4.09
CA PHE A 301 7.72 -18.96 -2.99
C PHE A 301 8.39 -19.35 -1.68
N GLY A 302 8.85 -18.34 -0.94
CA GLY A 302 9.42 -18.52 0.40
C GLY A 302 10.11 -17.24 0.87
N THR A 303 10.16 -17.01 2.18
CA THR A 303 10.73 -15.77 2.74
C THR A 303 12.18 -15.53 2.29
N ASP A 304 12.97 -16.60 2.16
CA ASP A 304 14.36 -16.51 1.70
C ASP A 304 14.48 -16.02 0.25
N ALA A 305 13.56 -16.41 -0.63
CA ALA A 305 13.56 -15.99 -2.04
C ALA A 305 13.27 -14.48 -2.22
N TYR A 306 12.69 -13.85 -1.20
CA TYR A 306 12.27 -12.45 -1.25
C TYR A 306 13.01 -11.54 -0.26
N LYS A 307 14.10 -12.01 0.34
CA LYS A 307 14.93 -11.19 1.23
C LYS A 307 15.48 -9.95 0.53
N ILE A 308 15.48 -8.85 1.25
CA ILE A 308 16.09 -7.59 0.86
C ILE A 308 17.17 -7.26 1.88
N GLU A 309 18.41 -7.26 1.42
CA GLU A 309 19.57 -6.84 2.21
C GLU A 309 19.60 -5.31 2.25
N ILE A 310 19.26 -4.74 3.40
CA ILE A 310 19.42 -3.31 3.67
C ILE A 310 20.82 -3.16 4.28
N LYS A 311 21.77 -2.71 3.47
CA LYS A 311 23.14 -2.41 3.89
C LYS A 311 23.22 -1.08 4.62
#